data_AF-A0A0C9Y935-F1
#
_entry.id   AF-A0A0C9Y935-F1
#
_cell.length_a   1.000
_cell.length_b   1.000
_cell.length_c   1.000
_cell.angle_alpha   90.00
_cell.angle_beta   90.00
_cell.angle_gamma   90.00
#
_symmetry.space_group_name_H-M   'P 1'
#
loop_
_entity.id
_entity.type
_entity.pdbx_description
1 polymer ?
#
loop_
_entity_poly.entity_id
_entity_poly.type
_entity_poly.pdbx_seq_one_letter_code
_entity_poly.pdbx_strand_id
1 'polypeptide(L)'
;CFFSFFYMNGYSYPCALIHWFEHIVDEPDELTGMWMVKLSFIEDGTKNLSIIHVDSIIHNTHLLPIFGWEQVPPYINPHNSLDIYHSFYVNHFADHHAFELAS
;
A
#
# COMPACT_ATOMS: atom_id res chain seq x y z
N CYS A 1 -6.61 -3.23 -7.51
CA CYS A 1 -7.77 -3.64 -8.34
C CYS A 1 -7.61 -5.12 -8.70
N PHE A 2 -8.62 -5.97 -8.49
CA PHE A 2 -8.57 -7.40 -8.81
C PHE A 2 -9.26 -7.70 -10.14
N PHE A 3 -8.68 -8.56 -10.96
CA PHE A 3 -9.23 -8.97 -12.25
C PHE A 3 -8.63 -10.33 -12.67
N SER A 4 -9.02 -10.86 -13.83
CA SER A 4 -8.46 -12.12 -14.34
C SER A 4 -8.28 -12.08 -15.85
N PHE A 5 -7.20 -12.69 -16.34
CA PHE A 5 -7.04 -12.98 -17.77
C PHE A 5 -7.56 -14.38 -18.09
N PHE A 6 -8.22 -14.52 -19.23
CA PHE A 6 -8.72 -15.80 -19.73
C PHE A 6 -7.97 -16.18 -21.01
N TYR A 7 -7.31 -17.33 -21.01
CA TYR A 7 -6.64 -17.88 -22.20
C TYR A 7 -7.53 -18.88 -22.94
N MET A 8 -7.22 -19.10 -24.23
CA MET A 8 -7.98 -19.99 -25.14
C MET A 8 -8.09 -21.44 -24.65
N ASN A 9 -7.24 -21.87 -23.72
CA ASN A 9 -7.26 -23.20 -23.11
C ASN A 9 -8.14 -23.31 -21.86
N GLY A 10 -8.90 -22.27 -21.51
CA GLY A 10 -9.85 -22.26 -20.39
C GLY A 10 -9.23 -21.97 -19.02
N TYR A 11 -7.94 -21.67 -18.95
CA TYR A 11 -7.29 -21.30 -17.69
C TYR A 11 -7.54 -19.82 -17.37
N SER A 12 -7.91 -19.56 -16.11
CA SER A 12 -8.03 -18.22 -15.55
C SER A 12 -6.78 -17.89 -14.75
N TYR A 13 -6.22 -16.69 -14.95
CA TYR A 13 -5.09 -16.19 -14.19
C TYR A 13 -5.54 -15.01 -13.32
N PRO A 14 -5.78 -15.21 -12.02
CA PRO A 14 -6.21 -14.14 -11.13
C PRO A 14 -5.07 -13.15 -10.89
N CYS A 15 -5.35 -11.88 -11.15
CA CYS A 15 -4.39 -10.79 -11.10
C CYS A 15 -4.85 -9.68 -10.16
N ALA A 16 -3.87 -8.95 -9.64
CA ALA A 16 -4.09 -7.65 -9.01
C ALA A 16 -3.24 -6.59 -9.70
N LEU A 17 -3.86 -5.45 -10.04
CA LEU A 17 -3.15 -4.22 -10.36
C LEU A 17 -2.84 -3.52 -9.04
N ILE A 18 -1.55 -3.30 -8.80
CA ILE A 18 -1.01 -2.66 -7.60
C ILE A 18 -0.29 -1.35 -7.95
N HIS A 19 -0.20 -0.46 -6.98
CA HIS A 19 0.70 0.69 -6.98
C HIS A 19 1.78 0.40 -5.94
N TRP A 20 3.04 0.37 -6.39
CA TRP A 20 4.16 0.14 -5.50
C TRP A 20 4.35 1.27 -4.49
N PHE A 21 4.86 0.90 -3.33
CA PHE A 21 5.33 1.81 -2.31
C PHE A 21 6.86 1.73 -2.22
N GLU A 22 7.47 2.83 -1.80
CA GLU A 22 8.88 2.89 -1.44
C GLU A 22 9.02 3.37 0.00
N HIS A 23 10.05 2.86 0.69
CA HIS A 23 10.36 3.33 2.05
C HIS A 23 10.76 4.80 2.00
N ILE A 24 10.27 5.58 2.96
CA ILE A 24 10.65 6.99 3.11
C ILE A 24 12.07 7.08 3.69
N VAL A 25 12.40 6.17 4.60
CA VAL A 25 13.69 6.03 5.27
C VAL A 25 13.98 4.54 5.50
N ASP A 26 15.25 4.19 5.71
CA ASP A 26 15.71 2.80 5.85
C ASP A 26 15.50 2.21 7.26
N GLU A 27 14.74 2.90 8.11
CA GLU A 27 14.42 2.48 9.48
C GLU A 27 12.96 2.81 9.85
N PRO A 28 12.35 2.06 10.79
CA PRO A 28 11.04 2.40 11.33
C PRO A 28 11.06 3.74 12.07
N ASP A 29 9.90 4.39 12.16
CA ASP A 29 9.73 5.60 12.97
C ASP A 29 10.06 5.33 14.44
N GLU A 30 10.92 6.15 15.04
CA GLU A 30 11.41 5.92 16.41
C GLU A 30 10.30 5.93 17.48
N LEU A 31 9.24 6.71 17.27
CA LEU A 31 8.17 6.87 18.25
C LEU A 31 7.14 5.73 18.17
N THR A 32 6.78 5.33 16.96
CA THR A 32 5.70 4.35 16.71
C THR A 32 6.20 2.95 16.43
N GLY A 33 7.48 2.81 16.06
CA GLY A 33 8.07 1.57 15.55
C GLY A 33 7.51 1.13 14.19
N MET A 34 6.72 1.95 13.51
CA MET A 34 6.08 1.60 12.24
C MET A 34 6.94 2.03 11.05
N TRP A 35 6.95 1.21 9.99
CA TRP A 35 7.56 1.59 8.71
C TRP A 35 6.79 2.73 8.06
N MET A 36 7.54 3.70 7.51
CA MET A 36 7.00 4.81 6.75
C MET A 36 7.20 4.57 5.27
N VAL A 37 6.11 4.54 4.52
CA VAL A 37 6.12 4.28 3.08
C VAL A 37 5.41 5.40 2.32
N LYS A 38 5.80 5.62 1.07
CA LYS A 38 5.09 6.53 0.17
C LYS A 38 4.82 5.87 -1.17
N LEU A 39 3.82 6.35 -1.88
CA LEU A 39 3.52 5.92 -3.25
C LEU A 39 4.75 6.12 -4.13
N SER A 40 5.15 5.07 -4.86
CA SER A 40 6.29 5.11 -5.77
C SER A 40 5.87 5.64 -7.15
N PHE A 41 6.73 6.44 -7.76
CA PHE A 41 6.53 6.99 -9.10
C PHE A 41 7.77 6.67 -9.95
N ILE A 42 7.58 6.45 -11.25
CA ILE A 42 8.70 6.25 -12.17
C ILE A 42 9.27 7.62 -12.64
N GLU A 43 10.37 7.61 -13.38
CA GLU A 43 11.13 8.83 -13.74
C GLU A 43 10.29 9.92 -14.44
N ASP A 44 9.24 9.54 -15.17
CA ASP A 44 8.34 10.47 -15.85
C ASP A 44 7.22 11.06 -14.96
N GLY A 45 7.19 10.69 -13.68
CA GLY A 45 6.20 11.14 -12.70
C GLY A 45 4.88 10.37 -12.73
N THR A 46 4.76 9.32 -13.53
CA THR A 46 3.58 8.43 -13.50
C THR A 46 3.67 7.41 -12.36
N LYS A 47 2.51 6.89 -11.95
CA LYS A 47 2.41 5.91 -10.86
C LYS A 47 3.19 4.65 -11.22
N ASN A 48 4.03 4.18 -10.30
CA ASN A 48 4.73 2.90 -10.45
C ASN A 48 3.73 1.74 -10.24
N LEU A 49 3.10 1.32 -11.33
CA LEU A 49 2.07 0.28 -11.33
C LEU A 49 2.64 -1.06 -11.80
N SER A 50 2.09 -2.16 -11.30
CA SER A 50 2.40 -3.49 -11.80
C SER A 50 1.20 -4.42 -11.67
N ILE A 51 1.19 -5.46 -12.51
CA ILE A 51 0.24 -6.56 -12.42
C ILE A 51 0.97 -7.73 -11.76
N ILE A 52 0.43 -8.19 -10.64
CA ILE A 52 0.93 -9.37 -9.92
C ILE A 52 -0.12 -10.47 -9.93
N HIS A 53 0.32 -11.73 -9.75
CA HIS A 53 -0.61 -12.81 -9.47
C HIS A 53 -1.18 -12.65 -8.06
N VAL A 54 -2.45 -13.00 -7.86
CA VAL A 54 -3.10 -12.86 -6.54
C VAL A 54 -2.40 -13.70 -5.48
N ASP A 55 -1.88 -14.88 -5.83
CA ASP A 55 -1.17 -15.74 -4.86
C ASP A 55 0.16 -15.14 -4.37
N SER A 56 0.66 -14.06 -5.00
CA SER A 56 1.82 -13.32 -4.51
C SER A 56 1.49 -12.36 -3.36
N ILE A 57 0.20 -12.17 -3.04
CA ILE A 57 -0.26 -11.36 -1.92
C ILE A 57 -0.25 -12.24 -0.66
N ILE A 58 0.65 -11.94 0.27
CA ILE A 58 0.81 -12.71 1.51
C ILE A 58 -0.32 -12.37 2.49
N HIS A 59 -0.53 -11.08 2.76
CA HIS A 59 -1.48 -10.62 3.75
C HIS A 59 -1.93 -9.18 3.49
N ASN A 60 -3.05 -8.76 4.07
CA ASN A 60 -3.45 -7.35 4.05
C ASN A 60 -2.65 -6.57 5.11
N THR A 61 -2.49 -5.28 4.92
CA THR A 61 -1.87 -4.42 5.95
C THR A 61 -2.68 -3.16 6.10
N HIS A 62 -2.65 -2.59 7.30
CA HIS A 62 -3.37 -1.36 7.58
C HIS A 62 -2.46 -0.16 7.35
N LEU A 63 -2.85 0.70 6.42
CA LEU A 63 -2.12 1.93 6.12
C LEU A 63 -2.76 3.11 6.86
N LEU A 64 -1.97 3.80 7.67
CA LEU A 64 -2.37 5.01 8.38
C LEU A 64 -1.78 6.23 7.65
N PRO A 65 -2.59 7.19 7.18
CA PRO A 65 -2.06 8.38 6.53
C PRO A 65 -1.11 9.19 7.42
N ILE A 66 0.00 9.65 6.85
CA ILE A 66 0.89 10.61 7.51
C ILE A 66 0.30 12.01 7.31
N PHE A 67 -0.42 12.49 8.33
CA PHE A 67 -1.15 13.77 8.27
C PHE A 67 -0.25 15.02 8.26
N GLY A 68 0.99 14.90 8.74
CA GLY A 68 1.87 16.06 8.94
C GLY A 68 1.41 16.96 10.09
N TRP A 69 1.77 18.24 10.03
CA TRP A 69 1.41 19.24 11.05
C TRP A 69 0.14 20.04 10.72
N GLU A 70 -0.41 19.85 9.53
CA GLU A 70 -1.58 20.56 9.05
C GLU A 70 -2.86 19.93 9.60
N GLN A 71 -3.91 20.74 9.73
CA GLN A 71 -5.23 20.20 10.07
C GLN A 71 -5.75 19.36 8.91
N VAL A 72 -6.26 18.16 9.23
CA VAL A 72 -6.92 17.30 8.26
C VAL A 72 -8.12 18.04 7.67
N PRO A 73 -8.16 18.27 6.33
CA PRO A 73 -9.27 18.95 5.72
C PRO A 73 -10.60 18.22 5.96
N PRO A 74 -11.71 18.93 6.20
CA PRO A 74 -12.98 18.32 6.64
C PRO A 74 -13.67 17.45 5.56
N TYR A 75 -13.24 17.54 4.30
CA TYR A 75 -13.73 16.70 3.21
C TYR A 75 -13.01 15.35 3.13
N ILE A 76 -11.91 15.17 3.87
CA ILE A 76 -11.23 13.88 3.96
C ILE A 76 -12.05 12.97 4.85
N ASN A 77 -12.28 11.77 4.37
CA ASN A 77 -13.00 10.72 5.06
C ASN A 77 -12.31 9.37 4.81
N PRO A 78 -12.70 8.31 5.53
CA PRO A 78 -12.06 7.00 5.37
C PRO A 78 -12.07 6.47 3.93
N HIS A 79 -13.05 6.85 3.10
CA HIS A 79 -13.18 6.34 1.73
C HIS A 79 -12.26 7.02 0.71
N ASN A 80 -11.78 8.23 0.97
CA ASN A 80 -10.90 8.97 0.04
C ASN A 80 -9.49 9.22 0.59
N SER A 81 -9.24 8.91 1.86
CA SER A 81 -7.95 9.18 2.51
C SER A 81 -6.76 8.55 1.76
N LEU A 82 -6.90 7.32 1.25
CA LEU A 82 -5.88 6.61 0.49
C LEU A 82 -5.58 7.22 -0.89
N ASP A 83 -6.53 7.98 -1.46
CA ASP A 83 -6.35 8.67 -2.74
C ASP A 83 -5.76 10.07 -2.57
N ILE A 84 -5.92 10.68 -1.39
CA ILE A 84 -5.49 12.06 -1.10
C ILE A 84 -4.09 12.08 -0.49
N TYR A 85 -3.78 11.16 0.41
CA TYR A 85 -2.45 11.05 1.00
C TYR A 85 -1.55 10.20 0.13
N HIS A 86 -0.25 10.54 0.13
CA HIS A 86 0.76 9.81 -0.63
C HIS A 86 1.78 9.10 0.26
N SER A 87 1.68 9.27 1.58
CA SER A 87 2.60 8.71 2.57
C SER A 87 1.83 8.13 3.74
N PHE A 88 2.28 6.97 4.23
CA PHE A 88 1.56 6.15 5.19
C PHE A 88 2.50 5.46 6.17
N TYR A 89 2.03 5.24 7.39
CA TYR A 89 2.60 4.24 8.28
C TYR A 89 2.00 2.87 7.96
N VAL A 90 2.85 1.85 7.94
CA VAL A 90 2.44 0.44 7.87
C VAL A 90 2.17 -0.03 9.30
N ASN A 91 0.90 -0.08 9.67
CA ASN A 91 0.46 -0.54 10.98
C ASN A 91 0.47 -2.08 11.03
N HIS A 92 1.63 -2.62 11.32
CA HIS A 92 1.84 -4.05 11.51
C HIS A 92 1.19 -4.59 12.79
N PHE A 93 0.77 -3.75 13.74
CA PHE A 93 0.08 -4.18 14.96
C PHE A 93 -1.41 -4.49 14.75
N ALA A 94 -1.99 -4.08 13.62
CA ALA A 94 -3.40 -4.28 13.34
C ALA A 94 -3.75 -5.76 13.08
N ASP A 95 -2.75 -6.57 12.71
CA ASP A 95 -2.88 -7.99 12.45
C ASP A 95 -1.66 -8.76 12.96
N HIS A 96 -1.87 -9.93 13.57
CA HIS A 96 -0.81 -10.74 14.16
C HIS A 96 0.20 -11.25 13.12
N HIS A 97 -0.24 -11.68 11.94
CA HIS A 97 0.65 -12.12 10.87
C HIS A 97 1.42 -10.96 10.26
N ALA A 98 0.78 -9.80 10.11
CA ALA A 98 1.48 -8.58 9.70
C ALA A 98 2.55 -8.18 10.71
N PHE A 99 2.26 -8.30 12.01
CA PHE A 99 3.20 -8.00 13.09
C PHE A 99 4.48 -8.83 12.93
N GLU A 100 4.35 -10.15 12.83
CA GLU A 100 5.50 -11.05 12.69
C GLU A 100 6.36 -10.79 11.44
N LEU A 101 5.74 -10.39 10.33
CA LEU A 101 6.43 -10.20 9.05
C LEU A 101 7.11 -8.84 8.90
N ALA A 102 6.59 -7.80 9.54
CA ALA A 102 7.04 -6.41 9.38
C ALA A 102 7.73 -5.82 10.62
N SER A 103 7.88 -6.61 11.69
CA SER A 103 8.71 -6.28 12.86
C SER A 103 10.20 -6.29 12.56
#